data_AF-A0A370EH92-F1
#
_entry.id   AF-A0A370EH92-F1
#
_cell.length_a   1.000
_cell.length_b   1.000
_cell.length_c   1.000
_cell.angle_alpha   90.00
_cell.angle_beta   90.00
_cell.angle_gamma   90.00
#
_symmetry.space_group_name_H-M   'P 1'
#
loop_
_entity.id
_entity.type
_entity.pdbx_description
1 polymer ?
#
loop_
_entity_poly.entity_id
_entity_poly.type
_entity_poly.pdbx_seq_one_letter_code
_entity_poly.pdbx_strand_id
1 'polypeptide(L)'
;MKKSPVVFWIAIFFVGFILADLFLWFAISSKIVDTETARETYLSYYPEFLQNGRVLTVISILMLTFSGYIFLNTSKKNENKKTGLILGLLSTLLLMLKIYTITRR
;
A
#
# COMPACT_ATOMS: atom_id res chain seq x y z
N MET A 1 26.91 -6.99 -2.62
CA MET A 1 25.80 -7.64 -3.34
C MET A 1 25.58 -6.93 -4.67
N LYS A 2 25.71 -7.60 -5.82
CA LYS A 2 25.32 -7.04 -7.12
C LYS A 2 23.84 -6.66 -7.02
N LYS A 3 23.53 -5.36 -7.00
CA LYS A 3 22.16 -4.86 -6.88
C LYS A 3 21.42 -5.21 -8.17
N SER A 4 20.75 -6.36 -8.16
CA SER A 4 20.00 -6.81 -9.33
C SER A 4 18.87 -5.81 -9.60
N PRO A 5 18.75 -5.28 -10.83
CA PRO A 5 17.67 -4.37 -11.20
C PRO A 5 16.27 -4.99 -10.98
N VAL A 6 16.18 -6.33 -10.90
CA VAL A 6 14.96 -7.08 -10.61
C VAL A 6 14.37 -6.71 -9.24
N VAL A 7 15.20 -6.52 -8.21
CA VAL A 7 14.72 -6.22 -6.84
C VAL A 7 14.04 -4.85 -6.78
N PHE A 8 14.52 -3.89 -7.60
CA PHE A 8 13.91 -2.57 -7.71
C PHE A 8 12.53 -2.63 -8.36
N TRP A 9 12.36 -3.44 -9.40
CA TRP A 9 11.06 -3.66 -10.04
C TRP A 9 10.06 -4.38 -9.13
N ILE A 10 10.53 -5.33 -8.30
CA ILE A 10 9.70 -5.98 -7.27
C ILE A 10 9.19 -4.95 -6.25
N ALA A 11 10.05 -4.03 -5.80
CA ALA A 11 9.63 -2.95 -4.91
C ALA A 11 8.59 -2.02 -5.55
N ILE A 12 8.74 -1.68 -6.83
CA ILE A 12 7.71 -0.91 -7.57
C ILE A 12 6.40 -1.68 -7.62
N PHE A 13 6.45 -2.99 -7.88
CA PHE A 13 5.26 -3.84 -7.95
C PHE A 13 4.51 -3.87 -6.61
N PHE A 14 5.23 -3.97 -5.48
CA PHE A 14 4.62 -3.89 -4.15
C PHE A 14 3.95 -2.55 -3.88
N VAL A 15 4.59 -1.44 -4.26
CA VAL A 15 3.98 -0.12 -4.16
C VAL A 15 2.72 -0.02 -5.03
N GLY A 16 2.74 -0.58 -6.23
CA GLY A 16 1.56 -0.67 -7.09
C GLY A 16 0.40 -1.44 -6.45
N PHE A 17 0.69 -2.56 -5.80
CA PHE A 17 -0.30 -3.33 -5.05
C PHE A 17 -0.92 -2.55 -3.89
N ILE A 18 -0.10 -1.83 -3.12
CA ILE A 18 -0.56 -0.97 -2.03
C ILE A 18 -1.45 0.16 -2.57
N LEU A 19 -1.07 0.78 -3.69
CA LEU A 19 -1.88 1.83 -4.31
C LEU A 19 -3.22 1.30 -4.83
N ALA A 20 -3.25 0.10 -5.40
CA ALA A 20 -4.50 -0.53 -5.83
C ALA A 20 -5.42 -0.83 -4.63
N ASP A 21 -4.87 -1.35 -3.54
CA ASP A 21 -5.59 -1.58 -2.27
C ASP A 21 -6.19 -0.29 -1.70
N LEU A 22 -5.39 0.78 -1.67
CA LEU A 22 -5.84 2.09 -1.20
C LEU A 22 -6.91 2.68 -2.12
N PHE A 23 -6.72 2.58 -3.43
CA PHE A 23 -7.70 3.06 -4.40
C PHE A 23 -9.03 2.34 -4.25
N LEU A 24 -9.02 1.02 -4.06
CA LEU A 24 -10.22 0.24 -3.79
C LEU A 24 -10.93 0.72 -2.50
N TRP A 25 -10.17 0.91 -1.42
CA TRP A 25 -10.72 1.46 -0.17
C TRP A 25 -11.41 2.81 -0.38
N PHE A 26 -10.72 3.77 -1.00
CA PHE A 26 -11.27 5.11 -1.24
C PHE A 26 -12.44 5.12 -2.23
N ALA A 27 -12.43 4.24 -3.22
CA ALA A 27 -13.52 4.11 -4.19
C ALA A 27 -14.82 3.59 -3.53
N ILE A 28 -14.69 2.73 -2.52
CA ILE A 28 -15.83 2.18 -1.78
C ILE A 28 -16.29 3.17 -0.70
N SER A 29 -15.35 3.71 0.07
CA SER A 29 -15.64 4.65 1.17
C SER A 29 -16.18 6.00 0.69
N SER A 30 -15.99 6.36 -0.58
CA SER A 30 -16.59 7.57 -1.17
C SER A 30 -18.05 7.36 -1.60
N LYS A 31 -18.49 6.12 -1.79
CA LYS A 31 -19.85 5.78 -2.23
C LYS A 31 -20.77 5.35 -1.09
N ILE A 32 -20.20 4.77 -0.03
CA ILE A 32 -20.96 4.22 1.09
C ILE A 32 -20.70 5.10 2.32
N VAL A 33 -21.77 5.69 2.87
CA VAL A 33 -21.69 6.58 4.03
C VAL A 33 -21.45 5.80 5.32
N ASP A 34 -22.06 4.62 5.43
CA ASP A 34 -21.90 3.72 6.57
C ASP A 34 -20.56 2.98 6.54
N THR A 35 -19.78 3.12 7.60
CA THR A 35 -18.41 2.61 7.66
C THR A 35 -18.32 1.10 7.79
N GLU A 36 -19.29 0.48 8.45
CA GLU A 36 -19.32 -0.97 8.61
C GLU A 36 -19.65 -1.64 7.28
N THR A 37 -20.69 -1.16 6.59
CA THR A 37 -21.05 -1.61 5.24
C THR A 37 -19.93 -1.34 4.23
N ALA A 38 -19.24 -0.20 4.31
CA ALA A 38 -18.10 0.10 3.45
C ALA A 38 -16.93 -0.86 3.69
N ARG A 39 -16.67 -1.21 4.96
CA ARG A 39 -15.63 -2.16 5.35
C ARG A 39 -15.95 -3.57 4.85
N GLU A 40 -17.16 -4.05 5.05
CA GLU A 40 -17.58 -5.37 4.57
C GLU A 40 -17.52 -5.46 3.04
N THR A 41 -18.01 -4.42 2.36
CA THR A 41 -17.94 -4.32 0.90
C THR A 41 -16.51 -4.28 0.40
N TYR A 42 -15.60 -3.58 1.11
CA TYR A 42 -14.18 -3.58 0.78
C TYR A 42 -13.53 -4.96 1.00
N LEU A 43 -13.83 -5.62 2.11
CA LEU A 43 -13.26 -6.94 2.42
C LEU A 43 -13.78 -8.03 1.49
N SER A 44 -14.99 -7.92 0.96
CA SER A 44 -15.55 -8.92 0.04
C SER A 44 -14.81 -9.04 -1.30
N TYR A 45 -14.02 -8.03 -1.69
CA TYR A 45 -13.11 -8.10 -2.84
C TYR A 45 -11.87 -8.98 -2.59
N TYR A 46 -11.64 -9.39 -1.34
CA TYR A 46 -10.54 -10.25 -0.94
C TYR A 46 -11.02 -11.67 -0.63
N PRO A 47 -10.17 -12.69 -0.84
CA PRO A 47 -10.49 -14.06 -0.46
C PRO A 47 -10.62 -14.18 1.06
N GLU A 48 -11.39 -15.16 1.54
CA GLU A 48 -11.80 -15.30 2.96
C GLU A 48 -10.64 -15.19 3.96
N PHE A 49 -9.48 -15.75 3.65
CA PHE A 49 -8.29 -15.69 4.51
C PHE A 49 -7.69 -14.27 4.65
N LEU A 50 -8.04 -13.35 3.76
CA LEU A 50 -7.64 -11.93 3.77
C LEU A 50 -8.79 -10.98 4.13
N GLN A 51 -9.99 -11.47 4.46
CA GLN A 51 -11.13 -10.62 4.85
C GLN A 51 -10.99 -10.03 6.26
N ASN A 52 -9.78 -9.65 6.65
CA ASN A 52 -9.49 -8.96 7.89
C ASN A 52 -8.74 -7.67 7.57
N GLY A 53 -9.41 -6.53 7.78
CA GLY A 53 -8.85 -5.21 7.48
C GLY A 53 -7.52 -4.94 8.20
N ARG A 54 -7.34 -5.45 9.42
CA ARG A 54 -6.08 -5.30 10.17
C ARG A 54 -4.94 -6.09 9.52
N VAL A 55 -5.22 -7.30 9.05
CA VAL A 55 -4.23 -8.15 8.35
C VAL A 55 -3.79 -7.48 7.06
N LEU A 56 -4.73 -6.98 6.26
CA LEU A 56 -4.45 -6.20 5.05
C LEU A 56 -3.57 -4.98 5.34
N THR A 57 -3.89 -4.22 6.39
CA THR A 57 -3.06 -3.08 6.80
C THR A 57 -1.63 -3.49 7.17
N VAL A 58 -1.46 -4.56 7.96
CA VAL A 58 -0.14 -5.05 8.36
C VAL A 58 0.67 -5.51 7.13
N ILE A 59 0.05 -6.23 6.19
CA ILE A 59 0.68 -6.63 4.93
C ILE A 59 1.13 -5.41 4.15
N SER A 60 0.27 -4.39 4.00
CA SER A 60 0.61 -3.16 3.29
C SER A 60 1.77 -2.42 3.97
N ILE A 61 1.83 -2.37 5.30
CA ILE A 61 2.96 -1.77 6.04
C ILE A 61 4.25 -2.54 5.76
N LEU A 62 4.25 -3.88 5.87
CA LEU A 62 5.43 -4.71 5.63
C LEU A 62 5.96 -4.55 4.19
N MET A 63 5.05 -4.58 3.21
CA MET A 63 5.39 -4.36 1.80
C MET A 63 5.96 -2.96 1.57
N LEU A 64 5.41 -1.93 2.23
CA LEU A 64 5.87 -0.56 2.10
C LEU A 64 7.26 -0.37 2.74
N THR A 65 7.47 -0.93 3.94
CA THR A 65 8.78 -0.90 4.61
C THR A 65 9.84 -1.61 3.77
N PHE A 66 9.52 -2.78 3.20
CA PHE A 66 10.43 -3.50 2.31
C PHE A 66 10.76 -2.72 1.04
N SER A 67 9.75 -2.11 0.42
CA SER A 67 9.93 -1.27 -0.77
C SER A 67 10.78 -0.03 -0.47
N GLY A 68 10.51 0.64 0.66
CA GLY A 68 11.28 1.77 1.15
C GLY A 68 12.75 1.41 1.39
N TYR A 69 13.01 0.26 2.04
CA TYR A 69 14.37 -0.25 2.24
C TYR A 69 15.10 -0.46 0.90
N ILE A 70 14.43 -1.06 -0.09
CA ILE A 70 15.00 -1.26 -1.43
C ILE A 70 15.28 0.06 -2.14
N PHE A 71 14.39 1.05 -2.04
CA PHE A 71 14.59 2.35 -2.67
C PHE A 71 15.75 3.13 -2.02
N LEU A 72 15.88 3.08 -0.69
CA LEU A 72 17.00 3.69 0.03
C LEU A 72 18.32 3.04 -0.36
N ASN A 73 18.34 1.70 -0.48
CA ASN A 73 19.52 0.93 -0.84
C ASN A 73 19.79 0.86 -2.34
N THR A 74 18.89 1.27 -3.23
CA THR A 74 19.17 1.36 -4.67
C THR A 74 20.12 2.53 -4.98
N SER A 75 21.09 2.28 -5.86
CA SER A 75 22.29 3.10 -6.12
C SER A 75 22.02 4.59 -6.41
N LYS A 76 22.97 5.46 -6.03
CA LYS A 76 22.90 6.94 -6.02
C LYS A 76 22.62 7.64 -7.37
N LYS A 77 22.59 6.94 -8.50
CA LYS A 77 22.57 7.54 -9.85
C LYS A 77 21.27 7.42 -10.65
N ASN A 78 20.24 6.72 -10.16
CA ASN A 78 19.02 6.51 -10.95
C ASN A 78 17.91 7.50 -10.59
N GLU A 79 17.45 8.26 -11.58
CA GLU A 79 16.26 9.12 -11.50
C GLU A 79 15.04 8.35 -10.97
N ASN A 80 14.95 7.05 -11.28
CA ASN A 80 13.92 6.13 -10.78
C ASN A 80 13.84 6.07 -9.25
N LYS A 81 14.92 6.38 -8.52
CA LYS A 81 14.92 6.45 -7.06
C LYS A 81 14.02 7.57 -6.54
N LYS A 82 13.99 8.73 -7.21
CA LYS A 82 13.12 9.86 -6.82
C LYS A 82 11.65 9.45 -6.98
N THR A 83 11.30 8.85 -8.10
CA THR A 83 9.94 8.36 -8.38
C THR A 83 9.50 7.32 -7.34
N GLY A 84 10.34 6.33 -7.05
CA GLY A 84 10.05 5.31 -6.03
C GLY A 84 9.87 5.91 -4.62
N LEU A 85 10.70 6.88 -4.24
CA LEU A 85 10.56 7.57 -2.95
C LEU A 85 9.26 8.39 -2.87
N ILE A 86 8.91 9.12 -3.91
CA ILE A 86 7.67 9.91 -3.97
C ILE A 86 6.45 8.99 -3.87
N LEU A 87 6.42 7.90 -4.65
CA LEU A 87 5.34 6.91 -4.59
C LEU A 87 5.26 6.22 -3.23
N GLY A 88 6.40 5.90 -2.62
CA GLY A 88 6.47 5.34 -1.27
C GLY A 88 5.90 6.29 -0.23
N LEU A 89 6.31 7.57 -0.25
CA LEU A 89 5.79 8.60 0.66
C LEU A 89 4.28 8.81 0.50
N LEU A 90 3.80 8.89 -0.75
CA LEU A 90 2.38 9.01 -1.06
C LEU A 90 1.60 7.82 -0.52
N SER A 91 2.11 6.60 -0.74
CA SER A 91 1.50 5.37 -0.25
C SER A 91 1.45 5.36 1.28
N THR A 92 2.51 5.80 1.98
CA THR A 92 2.51 5.91 3.46
C THR A 92 1.42 6.83 3.95
N LEU A 93 1.27 8.01 3.34
CA LEU A 93 0.29 9.01 3.74
C LEU A 93 -1.14 8.50 3.53
N LEU A 94 -1.40 7.88 2.38
CA LEU A 94 -2.69 7.25 2.09
C LEU A 94 -2.99 6.07 3.03
N LEU A 95 -1.98 5.28 3.40
CA LEU A 95 -2.12 4.17 4.34
C LEU A 95 -2.44 4.67 5.76
N MET A 96 -1.80 5.76 6.21
CA MET A 96 -2.18 6.44 7.45
C MET A 96 -3.63 6.91 7.42
N LEU A 97 -4.10 7.49 6.30
CA LEU A 97 -5.50 7.90 6.13
C LEU A 97 -6.45 6.70 6.17
N LYS A 98 -6.10 5.58 5.53
CA LYS A 98 -6.87 4.33 5.60
C LYS A 98 -6.96 3.82 7.04
N ILE A 99 -5.86 3.78 7.78
CA ILE A 99 -5.86 3.35 9.20
C ILE A 99 -6.77 4.25 10.03
N TYR A 100 -6.65 5.56 9.85
CA TYR A 100 -7.46 6.54 10.58
C TYR A 100 -8.96 6.35 10.29
N THR A 101 -9.33 6.17 9.02
CA THR A 101 -10.73 5.98 8.60
C THR A 101 -11.31 4.64 9.02
N ILE A 102 -10.51 3.58 9.07
CA ILE A 102 -10.93 2.26 9.55
C ILE A 102 -11.01 2.19 11.09
N THR A 103 -10.21 2.97 11.81
CA THR A 103 -10.07 2.86 13.29
C THR A 103 -10.93 3.87 14.06
N ARG A 104 -11.22 5.05 13.48
CA ARG A 104 -11.84 6.18 14.21
C ARG A 104 -13.31 6.44 13.87
N ARG A 105 -13.98 5.53 13.18
CA ARG A 105 -15.44 5.53 12.96
C ARG A 105 -15.99 4.16 13.31
#